data_AF-A0A8E5JSI3-F1
#
_entry.id   AF-A0A8E5JSI3-F1
#
_cell.length_a   1.000
_cell.length_b   1.000
_cell.length_c   1.000
_cell.angle_alpha   90.00
_cell.angle_beta   90.00
_cell.angle_gamma   90.00
#
_symmetry.space_group_name_H-M   'P 1'
#
loop_
_entity.id
_entity.type
_entity.pdbx_description
1 polymer ?
#
loop_
_entity_poly.entity_id
_entity_poly.type
_entity_poly.pdbx_seq_one_letter_code
_entity_poly.pdbx_strand_id
1 'polypeptide(L)'
;MKVFTIAVVSSTFAISNADNVSHIHLRVSPNDAAKETAGGSPVAEWGQCKWIDKNADCAAGLECVVSNDWYGQCIKNKADTWGQCGGNGWTLPCTAGNICQKKDDWYSQCVPSKDATTKVGEWGQCAWENYTAQCEDGLKCIYEDQSWFGFYVKKVADVYGQCGGYGWTTDCVAGSVCTVLNQGYSQCIPSKDGGSVQEWGQCKWVDKQVSCADGLQCAVYNDWYGQCVKKVADAWGQCGGTNWSGSCTSGNTCQKKDDAYSQCVPN
;
A
#
# COMPACT_ATOMS: atom_id res chain seq x y z
N MET A 1 -64.26 -0.85 37.20
CA MET A 1 -63.95 -1.73 36.05
C MET A 1 -63.72 -0.89 34.80
N LYS A 2 -62.45 -0.76 34.41
CA LYS A 2 -61.90 -0.93 33.05
C LYS A 2 -60.46 -0.41 33.08
N VAL A 3 -59.54 -1.36 33.16
CA VAL A 3 -58.10 -1.16 32.99
C VAL A 3 -57.86 -1.01 31.49
N PHE A 4 -57.20 0.07 31.08
CA PHE A 4 -56.66 0.21 29.73
C PHE A 4 -55.15 0.33 29.85
N THR A 5 -54.46 -0.77 29.55
CA THR A 5 -53.01 -0.80 29.38
C THR A 5 -52.73 -0.46 27.92
N ILE A 6 -52.13 0.71 27.66
CA ILE A 6 -51.67 1.09 26.33
C ILE A 6 -50.24 0.57 26.18
N ALA A 7 -50.04 -0.39 25.27
CA ALA A 7 -48.72 -0.89 24.89
C ALA A 7 -48.01 0.16 24.03
N VAL A 8 -46.82 0.59 24.44
CA VAL A 8 -45.91 1.39 23.60
C VAL A 8 -45.17 0.43 22.67
N VAL A 9 -45.55 0.42 21.39
CA VAL A 9 -44.82 -0.29 20.33
C VAL A 9 -43.63 0.58 19.94
N SER A 10 -42.42 0.08 20.19
CA SER A 10 -41.19 0.75 19.76
C SER A 10 -40.94 0.42 18.28
N SER A 11 -41.37 1.30 17.39
CA SER A 11 -41.12 1.20 15.95
C SER A 11 -39.79 1.87 15.62
N THR A 12 -38.74 1.09 15.35
CA THR A 12 -37.54 1.59 14.67
C THR A 12 -37.88 1.83 13.20
N PHE A 13 -38.03 3.10 12.83
CA PHE A 13 -38.05 3.53 11.43
C PHE A 13 -36.61 3.59 10.92
N ALA A 14 -36.25 2.69 10.01
CA ALA A 14 -35.07 2.84 9.18
C ALA A 14 -35.35 3.96 8.16
N ILE A 15 -34.59 5.05 8.22
CA ILE A 15 -34.68 6.14 7.26
C ILE A 15 -34.07 5.66 5.93
N SER A 16 -34.88 5.69 4.89
CA SER A 16 -34.55 5.41 3.50
C SER A 16 -34.00 6.64 2.76
N ASN A 17 -32.93 6.40 2.01
CA ASN A 17 -32.49 6.97 0.72
C ASN A 17 -32.20 8.48 0.52
N ALA A 18 -30.95 8.71 0.09
CA ALA A 18 -30.51 9.39 -1.15
C ALA A 18 -29.91 10.82 -1.10
N ASP A 19 -28.67 10.85 -1.61
CA ASP A 19 -27.98 11.85 -2.44
C ASP A 19 -27.58 13.23 -1.88
N ASN A 20 -26.32 13.36 -1.42
CA ASN A 20 -25.28 14.13 -2.13
C ASN A 20 -23.92 14.13 -1.40
N VAL A 21 -22.88 14.07 -2.23
CA VAL A 21 -21.41 14.10 -2.02
C VAL A 21 -20.90 14.85 -0.79
N SER A 22 -20.07 14.19 0.04
CA SER A 22 -18.86 14.79 0.61
C SER A 22 -17.87 13.71 1.09
N HIS A 23 -16.58 13.95 0.86
CA HIS A 23 -15.46 13.05 1.13
C HIS A 23 -15.29 12.78 2.63
N ILE A 24 -15.78 11.63 3.10
CA ILE A 24 -15.44 11.09 4.42
C ILE A 24 -14.42 9.96 4.23
N HIS A 25 -13.21 10.17 4.74
CA HIS A 25 -12.29 9.09 5.04
C HIS A 25 -12.81 8.35 6.28
N LEU A 26 -13.60 7.29 6.07
CA LEU A 26 -13.95 6.33 7.12
C LEU A 26 -12.68 5.58 7.53
N ARG A 27 -12.12 5.93 8.70
CA ARG A 27 -11.20 5.05 9.43
C ARG A 27 -12.06 3.97 10.11
N VAL A 28 -11.88 2.73 9.69
CA VAL A 28 -12.44 1.55 10.37
C VAL A 28 -11.69 1.38 11.69
N SER A 29 -12.41 1.38 12.81
CA SER A 29 -11.86 0.98 14.12
C SER A 29 -11.48 -0.51 14.08
N PRO A 30 -10.28 -0.91 14.50
CA PRO A 30 -10.06 -2.29 14.91
C PRO A 30 -10.80 -2.54 16.22
N ASN A 31 -11.48 -3.69 16.27
CA ASN A 31 -12.29 -4.16 17.39
C ASN A 31 -11.56 -4.06 18.74
N ASP A 32 -12.26 -3.46 19.69
CA ASP A 32 -12.21 -3.59 21.14
C ASP A 32 -11.22 -4.60 21.74
N ALA A 33 -9.97 -4.16 21.87
CA ALA A 33 -9.04 -4.64 22.90
C ALA A 33 -7.98 -3.57 23.23
N ALA A 34 -8.34 -2.28 23.22
CA ALA A 34 -7.48 -1.21 23.71
C ALA A 34 -7.95 -0.79 25.11
N LYS A 35 -7.30 -1.42 26.08
CA LYS A 35 -7.19 -1.02 27.49
C LYS A 35 -7.13 0.50 27.63
N GLU A 36 -7.93 1.04 28.55
CA GLU A 36 -8.00 2.47 28.90
C GLU A 36 -6.63 3.15 28.86
N THR A 37 -6.46 4.10 27.94
CA THR A 37 -5.48 5.16 28.09
C THR A 37 -6.12 6.44 27.59
N ALA A 38 -6.14 7.45 28.46
CA ALA A 38 -6.61 8.78 28.13
C ALA A 38 -5.80 9.36 26.95
N GLY A 39 -6.30 9.23 25.73
CA GLY A 39 -5.61 9.67 24.51
C GLY A 39 -6.04 11.07 24.12
N GLY A 40 -5.32 12.09 24.57
CA GLY A 40 -5.42 13.44 24.00
C GLY A 40 -5.06 13.43 22.51
N SER A 41 -5.61 14.37 21.74
CA SER A 41 -5.24 14.52 20.33
C SER A 41 -3.71 14.62 20.18
N PRO A 42 -3.13 14.01 19.13
CA PRO A 42 -1.69 14.07 18.91
C PRO A 42 -1.23 15.53 18.82
N VAL A 43 -0.10 15.82 19.45
CA VAL A 43 0.41 17.17 19.60
C VAL A 43 0.88 17.70 18.25
N ALA A 44 0.34 18.87 17.86
CA ALA A 44 0.66 19.53 16.60
C ALA A 44 2.11 20.06 16.58
N GLU A 45 2.57 20.47 15.40
CA GLU A 45 3.89 21.08 15.23
C GLU A 45 4.06 22.28 16.17
N TRP A 46 5.24 22.35 16.80
CA TRP A 46 5.59 23.30 17.87
C TRP A 46 4.86 23.08 19.21
N GLY A 47 3.97 22.09 19.32
CA GLY A 47 3.36 21.74 20.59
C GLY A 47 4.31 21.01 21.54
N GLN A 48 4.12 21.18 22.85
CA GLN A 48 4.90 20.48 23.86
C GLN A 48 4.51 19.00 23.91
N CYS A 49 5.51 18.13 23.84
CA CYS A 49 5.35 16.66 23.81
C CYS A 49 5.94 15.96 25.04
N LYS A 50 6.69 16.67 25.89
CA LYS A 50 7.27 16.12 27.11
C LYS A 50 7.07 17.06 28.29
N TRP A 51 6.72 16.46 29.42
CA TRP A 51 6.69 17.00 30.77
C TRP A 51 7.49 16.05 31.69
N ILE A 52 7.61 16.38 32.98
CA ILE A 52 8.34 15.57 33.96
C ILE A 52 7.77 14.14 34.05
N ASP A 53 6.44 14.02 34.19
CA ASP A 53 5.78 12.73 34.48
C ASP A 53 5.00 12.15 33.29
N LYS A 54 5.05 12.80 32.13
CA LYS A 54 4.30 12.35 30.95
C LYS A 54 4.93 12.80 29.64
N ASN A 55 4.75 11.97 28.61
CA ASN A 55 4.99 12.32 27.22
C ASN A 55 3.67 12.22 26.45
N ALA A 56 3.56 12.98 25.36
CA ALA A 56 2.46 12.94 24.43
C ALA A 56 2.98 12.62 23.03
N ASP A 57 2.20 11.84 22.28
CA ASP A 57 2.52 11.50 20.91
C ASP A 57 2.35 12.72 19.99
N CYS A 58 3.32 12.91 19.10
CA CYS A 58 3.26 13.95 18.10
C CYS A 58 2.36 13.55 16.92
N ALA A 59 1.82 14.54 16.21
CA ALA A 59 1.13 14.30 14.95
C ALA A 59 2.05 13.61 13.93
N ALA A 60 1.44 12.91 12.95
CA ALA A 60 2.19 12.16 11.95
C ALA A 60 3.22 13.05 11.23
N GLY A 61 4.46 12.55 11.11
CA GLY A 61 5.58 13.29 10.50
C GLY A 61 6.37 14.18 11.45
N LEU A 62 5.99 14.23 12.73
CA LEU A 62 6.69 14.95 13.79
C LEU A 62 7.33 13.97 14.78
N GLU A 63 8.41 14.40 15.40
CA GLU A 63 9.07 13.67 16.49
C GLU A 63 9.14 14.56 17.74
N CYS A 64 9.02 13.92 18.89
CA CYS A 64 9.19 14.61 20.17
C CYS A 64 10.67 14.87 20.42
N VAL A 65 11.17 16.05 20.03
CA VAL A 65 12.55 16.43 20.30
C VAL A 65 12.64 16.95 21.72
N VAL A 66 13.25 16.13 22.58
CA VAL A 66 13.43 16.39 24.00
C VAL A 66 14.58 17.36 24.20
N SER A 67 14.31 18.51 24.82
CA SER A 67 15.36 19.45 25.21
C SER A 67 15.90 19.13 26.61
N ASN A 68 15.02 18.73 27.52
CA ASN A 68 15.35 18.39 28.91
C ASN A 68 14.22 17.58 29.57
N ASP A 69 14.35 17.30 30.87
CA ASP A 69 13.39 16.46 31.60
C ASP A 69 11.96 17.02 31.69
N TRP A 70 11.80 18.34 31.57
CA TRP A 70 10.51 19.03 31.71
C TRP A 70 9.95 19.55 30.38
N TYR A 71 10.73 19.50 29.30
CA TYR A 71 10.35 20.08 28.02
C TYR A 71 10.88 19.29 26.83
N GLY A 72 9.96 19.00 25.93
CA GLY A 72 10.23 18.52 24.58
C GLY A 72 9.14 19.06 23.67
N GLN A 73 9.46 19.24 22.39
CA GLN A 73 8.57 19.84 21.42
C GLN A 73 8.40 18.93 20.21
N CYS A 74 7.18 18.81 19.71
CA CYS A 74 6.90 18.14 18.45
C CYS A 74 7.41 19.01 17.31
N ILE A 75 8.52 18.60 16.72
CA ILE A 75 9.10 19.27 15.55
C ILE A 75 9.33 18.23 14.45
N LYS A 76 9.48 18.70 13.22
CA LYS A 76 9.88 17.82 12.13
C LYS A 76 11.28 17.27 12.42
N ASN A 77 11.42 15.95 12.40
CA ASN A 77 12.73 15.29 12.52
C ASN A 77 13.51 15.24 11.21
N LYS A 78 12.91 15.73 10.13
CA LYS A 78 13.49 15.87 8.80
C LYS A 78 12.96 17.12 8.13
N ALA A 79 13.79 17.81 7.37
CA ALA A 79 13.39 18.98 6.61
C ALA A 79 12.86 18.56 5.23
N ASP A 80 11.75 19.18 4.82
CA ASP A 80 11.19 19.00 3.48
C ASP A 80 12.12 19.60 2.42
N THR A 81 11.89 19.25 1.16
CA THR A 81 12.57 19.88 0.02
C THR A 81 12.49 21.39 0.12
N TRP A 82 13.63 22.07 -0.04
CA TRP A 82 13.81 23.53 0.12
C TRP A 82 13.66 24.07 1.54
N GLY A 83 13.36 23.22 2.52
CA GLY A 83 13.32 23.57 3.94
C GLY A 83 14.71 23.79 4.53
N GLN A 84 14.79 24.55 5.63
CA GLN A 84 16.02 24.72 6.38
C GLN A 84 16.38 23.41 7.09
N CYS A 85 17.60 22.94 6.89
CA CYS A 85 18.11 21.68 7.42
C CYS A 85 19.39 21.86 8.26
N GLY A 86 19.81 23.10 8.48
CA GLY A 86 20.96 23.38 9.31
C GLY A 86 21.25 24.86 9.47
N GLY A 87 22.18 25.14 10.36
CA GLY A 87 22.65 26.47 10.71
C GLY A 87 23.72 26.35 11.79
N ASN A 88 23.94 27.41 12.56
CA ASN A 88 25.02 27.43 13.52
C ASN A 88 24.78 26.39 14.64
N GLY A 89 25.58 25.33 14.63
CA GLY A 89 25.59 24.28 15.66
C GLY A 89 24.51 23.19 15.51
N TRP A 90 23.74 23.14 14.42
CA TRP A 90 22.70 22.12 14.25
C TRP A 90 22.51 21.70 12.79
N THR A 91 22.04 20.46 12.61
CA THR A 91 21.59 19.94 11.32
C THR A 91 20.42 18.97 11.52
N LEU A 92 19.52 18.91 10.53
CA LEU A 92 18.44 17.97 10.41
C LEU A 92 18.60 17.19 9.09
N PRO A 93 18.25 15.90 9.05
CA PRO A 93 18.22 15.14 7.80
C PRO A 93 17.17 15.73 6.86
N CYS A 94 17.35 15.55 5.54
CA CYS A 94 16.35 15.94 4.55
C CYS A 94 15.40 14.79 4.22
N THR A 95 14.23 15.10 3.70
CA THR A 95 13.37 14.10 3.03
C THR A 95 14.11 13.41 1.90
N ALA A 96 13.68 12.18 1.57
CA ALA A 96 14.29 11.37 0.53
C ALA A 96 14.46 12.14 -0.80
N GLY A 97 15.55 11.87 -1.52
CA GLY A 97 15.92 12.55 -2.77
C GLY A 97 16.65 13.88 -2.58
N ASN A 98 16.84 14.35 -1.33
CA ASN A 98 17.47 15.62 -1.01
C ASN A 98 18.74 15.46 -0.15
N ILE A 99 19.64 16.44 -0.26
CA ILE A 99 20.80 16.61 0.63
C ILE A 99 20.70 17.94 1.36
N CYS A 100 21.21 17.99 2.60
CA CYS A 100 21.33 19.25 3.31
C CYS A 100 22.55 20.02 2.79
N GLN A 101 22.31 21.04 1.97
CA GLN A 101 23.37 21.86 1.39
C GLN A 101 23.59 23.12 2.22
N LYS A 102 24.80 23.27 2.77
CA LYS A 102 25.21 24.50 3.46
C LYS A 102 25.22 25.68 2.48
N LYS A 103 24.54 26.78 2.84
CA LYS A 103 24.59 28.05 2.10
C LYS A 103 25.49 29.05 2.81
N ASP A 104 25.32 29.17 4.12
CA ASP A 104 26.17 29.96 5.01
C ASP A 104 26.24 29.32 6.41
N ASP A 105 26.86 30.01 7.38
CA ASP A 105 27.04 29.50 8.75
C ASP A 105 25.73 29.39 9.54
N TRP A 106 24.69 30.12 9.15
CA TRP A 106 23.40 30.20 9.84
C TRP A 106 22.27 29.51 9.08
N TYR A 107 22.48 29.18 7.80
CA TYR A 107 21.47 28.61 6.92
C TYR A 107 22.04 27.49 6.03
N SER A 108 21.45 26.31 6.14
CA SER A 108 21.59 25.19 5.22
C SER A 108 20.20 24.78 4.74
N GLN A 109 20.08 24.36 3.48
CA GLN A 109 18.80 24.08 2.82
C GLN A 109 18.79 22.68 2.23
N CYS A 110 17.68 21.96 2.38
CA CYS A 110 17.47 20.71 1.66
C CYS A 110 17.30 21.01 0.18
N VAL A 111 18.17 20.46 -0.66
CA VAL A 111 18.09 20.59 -2.11
C VAL A 111 18.04 19.21 -2.76
N PRO A 112 17.26 19.03 -3.83
CA PRO A 112 17.28 17.81 -4.61
C PRO A 112 18.68 17.53 -5.13
N SER A 113 19.17 16.30 -4.95
CA SER A 113 20.51 15.93 -5.41
C SER A 113 20.62 14.45 -5.70
N LYS A 114 21.33 14.13 -6.78
CA LYS A 114 21.66 12.75 -7.19
C LYS A 114 22.51 12.01 -6.16
N ASP A 115 23.17 12.76 -5.27
CA ASP A 115 24.04 12.24 -4.22
C ASP A 115 23.25 12.02 -2.91
N ALA A 116 21.92 12.18 -2.93
CA ALA A 116 21.07 11.84 -1.79
C ALA A 116 21.18 10.35 -1.46
N THR A 117 21.43 10.06 -0.19
CA THR A 117 21.60 8.68 0.30
C THR A 117 20.28 7.91 0.41
N THR A 118 19.16 8.63 0.47
CA THR A 118 17.82 8.04 0.60
C THR A 118 17.06 8.25 -0.70
N LYS A 119 16.64 7.14 -1.32
CA LYS A 119 15.83 7.12 -2.54
C LYS A 119 14.38 7.51 -2.24
N VAL A 120 13.72 8.16 -3.19
CA VAL A 120 12.31 8.54 -3.07
C VAL A 120 11.42 7.31 -3.26
N GLY A 121 10.49 7.10 -2.33
CA GLY A 121 9.50 6.02 -2.38
C GLY A 121 8.27 6.36 -3.24
N GLU A 122 7.31 5.44 -3.25
CA GLU A 122 6.03 5.58 -3.96
C GLU A 122 5.28 6.86 -3.52
N TRP A 123 4.64 7.54 -4.47
CA TRP A 123 3.96 8.83 -4.32
C TRP A 123 4.85 10.02 -3.95
N GLY A 124 6.14 9.79 -3.71
CA GLY A 124 7.09 10.87 -3.46
C GLY A 124 7.39 11.67 -4.73
N GLN A 125 7.66 12.96 -4.56
CA GLN A 125 8.02 13.86 -5.66
C GLN A 125 9.30 13.38 -6.35
N CYS A 126 9.23 13.19 -7.66
CA CYS A 126 10.34 12.67 -8.47
C CYS A 126 11.03 13.72 -9.32
N ALA A 127 10.40 14.87 -9.58
CA ALA A 127 10.92 15.85 -10.52
C ALA A 127 10.84 17.29 -10.00
N TRP A 128 11.86 18.05 -10.40
CA TRP A 128 12.01 19.51 -10.26
C TRP A 128 12.61 20.04 -11.57
N GLU A 129 12.72 21.35 -11.71
CA GLU A 129 13.31 21.99 -12.90
C GLU A 129 14.70 21.38 -13.23
N ASN A 130 14.78 20.69 -14.37
CA ASN A 130 15.98 20.00 -14.88
C ASN A 130 16.58 18.91 -13.98
N TYR A 131 15.82 18.38 -13.00
CA TYR A 131 16.31 17.34 -12.11
C TYR A 131 15.23 16.28 -11.82
N THR A 132 15.61 15.01 -11.96
CA THR A 132 14.81 13.87 -11.53
C THR A 132 15.55 13.16 -10.40
N ALA A 133 14.88 12.94 -9.27
CA ALA A 133 15.45 12.21 -8.15
C ALA A 133 15.79 10.75 -8.51
N GLN A 134 16.45 10.05 -7.59
CA GLN A 134 16.53 8.61 -7.63
C GLN A 134 15.38 8.00 -6.85
N CYS A 135 14.78 6.94 -7.38
CA CYS A 135 13.74 6.18 -6.71
C CYS A 135 14.20 4.82 -6.25
N GLU A 136 13.38 4.26 -5.35
CA GLU A 136 13.39 2.85 -5.02
C GLU A 136 13.15 1.98 -6.27
N ASP A 137 13.62 0.74 -6.19
CA ASP A 137 13.57 -0.18 -7.32
C ASP A 137 12.11 -0.53 -7.65
N GLY A 138 11.80 -0.67 -8.94
CA GLY A 138 10.44 -0.94 -9.39
C GLY A 138 9.53 0.29 -9.52
N LEU A 139 10.03 1.50 -9.27
CA LEU A 139 9.29 2.75 -9.48
C LEU A 139 9.66 3.48 -10.78
N LYS A 140 8.74 4.28 -11.32
CA LYS A 140 8.97 5.21 -12.44
C LYS A 140 8.40 6.59 -12.11
N CYS A 141 9.08 7.62 -12.58
CA CYS A 141 8.63 9.00 -12.46
C CYS A 141 7.58 9.29 -13.53
N ILE A 142 6.44 9.84 -13.14
CA ILE A 142 5.42 10.35 -14.06
C ILE A 142 5.30 11.86 -13.90
N TYR A 143 5.12 12.57 -15.02
CA TYR A 143 5.11 14.03 -15.09
C TYR A 143 3.70 14.55 -15.34
N GLU A 144 3.34 15.67 -14.72
CA GLU A 144 2.02 16.29 -14.82
C GLU A 144 2.01 17.41 -15.89
N ASP A 145 2.38 17.07 -17.13
CA ASP A 145 2.43 17.96 -18.32
C ASP A 145 3.55 18.99 -18.43
N GLN A 146 4.28 19.29 -17.36
CA GLN A 146 5.53 20.04 -17.45
C GLN A 146 6.56 19.44 -16.50
N SER A 147 7.81 19.29 -16.95
CA SER A 147 8.90 18.57 -16.26
C SER A 147 9.34 19.18 -14.90
N TRP A 148 8.57 20.10 -14.34
CA TRP A 148 8.81 20.78 -13.05
C TRP A 148 8.16 20.06 -11.87
N PHE A 149 7.14 19.21 -12.11
CA PHE A 149 6.49 18.41 -11.09
C PHE A 149 6.21 17.00 -11.61
N GLY A 150 6.51 16.03 -10.76
CA GLY A 150 6.23 14.63 -11.02
C GLY A 150 6.30 13.83 -9.73
N PHE A 151 5.74 12.64 -9.74
CA PHE A 151 5.78 11.72 -8.60
C PHE A 151 6.10 10.29 -9.03
N TYR A 152 6.63 9.49 -8.11
CA TYR A 152 6.92 8.10 -8.38
C TYR A 152 5.68 7.22 -8.22
N VAL A 153 5.49 6.34 -9.20
CA VAL A 153 4.50 5.26 -9.13
C VAL A 153 5.19 3.94 -9.42
N LYS A 154 4.56 2.82 -9.05
CA LYS A 154 5.03 1.49 -9.45
C LYS A 154 5.12 1.40 -10.97
N LYS A 155 6.20 0.82 -11.50
CA LYS A 155 6.32 0.45 -12.92
C LYS A 155 5.23 -0.54 -13.32
N VAL A 156 4.96 -1.47 -12.42
CA VAL A 156 3.93 -2.50 -12.56
C VAL A 156 3.08 -2.47 -11.29
N ALA A 157 1.82 -2.06 -11.40
CA ALA A 157 0.88 -2.03 -10.30
C ALA A 157 0.28 -3.42 -10.06
N ASP A 158 0.14 -3.78 -8.77
CA ASP A 158 -0.45 -5.05 -8.36
C ASP A 158 -1.94 -5.13 -8.74
N VAL A 159 -2.51 -6.33 -8.71
CA VAL A 159 -3.95 -6.51 -8.90
C VAL A 159 -4.70 -5.67 -7.87
N TYR A 160 -5.71 -4.94 -8.32
CA TYR A 160 -6.47 -3.93 -7.57
C TYR A 160 -5.66 -2.70 -7.12
N GLY A 161 -4.38 -2.59 -7.46
CA GLY A 161 -3.59 -1.38 -7.28
C GLY A 161 -4.02 -0.25 -8.22
N GLN A 162 -3.73 0.99 -7.83
CA GLN A 162 -3.91 2.14 -8.72
C GLN A 162 -2.91 2.05 -9.88
N CYS A 163 -3.42 2.20 -11.09
CA CYS A 163 -2.61 2.16 -12.31
C CYS A 163 -2.73 3.40 -13.16
N GLY A 164 -3.52 4.39 -12.74
CA GLY A 164 -3.70 5.64 -13.47
C GLY A 164 -4.65 6.60 -12.79
N GLY A 165 -4.87 7.73 -13.46
CA GLY A 165 -5.73 8.84 -13.03
C GLY A 165 -5.19 10.15 -13.60
N TYR A 166 -6.04 11.16 -13.82
CA TYR A 166 -5.64 12.50 -14.27
C TYR A 166 -4.58 12.52 -15.40
N GLY A 167 -4.72 11.64 -16.40
CA GLY A 167 -3.85 11.60 -17.58
C GLY A 167 -2.60 10.72 -17.48
N TRP A 168 -2.21 10.24 -16.30
CA TRP A 168 -1.09 9.29 -16.17
C TRP A 168 -1.55 7.83 -16.15
N THR A 169 -0.63 6.91 -16.51
CA THR A 169 -0.86 5.47 -16.47
C THR A 169 0.41 4.66 -16.18
N THR A 170 0.25 3.45 -15.65
CA THR A 170 1.30 2.47 -15.45
C THR A 170 0.84 1.05 -15.79
N ASP A 171 1.80 0.16 -15.98
CA ASP A 171 1.49 -1.21 -16.39
C ASP A 171 0.85 -1.97 -15.22
N CYS A 172 -0.02 -2.92 -15.52
CA CYS A 172 -0.58 -3.81 -14.53
C CYS A 172 0.19 -5.13 -14.51
N VAL A 173 0.23 -5.79 -13.36
CA VAL A 173 0.72 -7.18 -13.28
C VAL A 173 -0.05 -8.07 -14.25
N ALA A 174 0.62 -9.09 -14.79
CA ALA A 174 0.03 -10.03 -15.73
C ALA A 174 -1.27 -10.63 -15.17
N GLY A 175 -2.26 -10.85 -16.04
CA GLY A 175 -3.61 -11.26 -15.68
C GLY A 175 -4.53 -10.10 -15.26
N SER A 176 -4.10 -8.84 -15.39
CA SER A 176 -4.94 -7.68 -15.11
C SER A 176 -4.76 -6.54 -16.11
N VAL A 177 -5.78 -5.70 -16.25
CA VAL A 177 -5.80 -4.56 -17.17
C VAL A 177 -6.14 -3.30 -16.41
N CYS A 178 -5.45 -2.21 -16.72
CA CYS A 178 -5.71 -0.90 -16.14
C CYS A 178 -7.07 -0.38 -16.64
N THR A 179 -8.05 -0.37 -15.74
CA THR A 179 -9.44 0.03 -16.05
C THR A 179 -9.71 1.38 -15.41
N VAL A 180 -10.13 2.36 -16.20
CA VAL A 180 -10.56 3.67 -15.70
C VAL A 180 -11.85 3.49 -14.91
N LEU A 181 -11.83 3.83 -13.61
CA LEU A 181 -13.04 3.83 -12.78
C LEU A 181 -13.64 5.23 -12.70
N ASN A 182 -12.79 6.24 -12.57
CA ASN A 182 -13.17 7.65 -12.66
C ASN A 182 -11.98 8.48 -13.16
N GLN A 183 -12.19 9.78 -13.33
CA GLN A 183 -11.17 10.69 -13.86
C GLN A 183 -9.85 10.65 -13.07
N GLY A 184 -9.92 10.54 -11.74
CA GLY A 184 -8.74 10.56 -10.86
C GLY A 184 -8.19 9.18 -10.51
N TYR A 185 -8.83 8.09 -10.95
CA TYR A 185 -8.49 6.75 -10.50
C TYR A 185 -8.78 5.69 -11.55
N SER A 186 -7.72 5.01 -11.97
CA SER A 186 -7.76 3.77 -12.73
C SER A 186 -7.18 2.65 -11.88
N GLN A 187 -7.72 1.45 -12.00
CA GLN A 187 -7.36 0.29 -11.18
C GLN A 187 -7.01 -0.92 -12.04
N CYS A 188 -6.00 -1.69 -11.64
CA CYS A 188 -5.72 -2.98 -12.27
C CYS A 188 -6.81 -3.99 -11.93
N ILE A 189 -7.66 -4.32 -12.88
CA ILE A 189 -8.76 -5.27 -12.70
C ILE A 189 -8.39 -6.61 -13.37
N PRO A 190 -8.62 -7.77 -12.73
CA PRO A 190 -8.37 -9.05 -13.37
C PRO A 190 -9.10 -9.18 -14.71
N SER A 191 -8.36 -9.55 -15.73
CA SER A 191 -8.86 -9.69 -17.10
C SER A 191 -8.02 -10.70 -17.88
N LYS A 192 -8.67 -11.42 -18.80
CA LYS A 192 -8.00 -12.35 -19.72
C LYS A 192 -7.13 -11.63 -20.75
N ASP A 193 -7.40 -10.35 -20.99
CA ASP A 193 -6.62 -9.51 -21.90
C ASP A 193 -5.33 -8.97 -21.24
N GLY A 194 -5.17 -9.17 -19.92
CA GLY A 194 -4.01 -8.72 -19.16
C GLY A 194 -2.76 -9.60 -19.30
N GLY A 195 -2.71 -10.47 -20.31
CA GLY A 195 -1.65 -11.47 -20.47
C GLY A 195 -1.76 -12.63 -19.48
N SER A 196 -0.67 -13.40 -19.37
CA SER A 196 -0.67 -14.68 -18.68
C SER A 196 0.06 -14.65 -17.34
N VAL A 197 -0.62 -15.09 -16.29
CA VAL A 197 -0.12 -15.13 -14.91
C VAL A 197 0.99 -16.19 -14.78
N GLN A 198 2.11 -15.81 -14.16
CA GLN A 198 3.26 -16.68 -13.95
C GLN A 198 3.03 -17.69 -12.81
N GLU A 199 3.95 -18.65 -12.67
CA GLU A 199 3.89 -19.66 -11.60
C GLU A 199 3.77 -18.98 -10.23
N TRP A 200 2.94 -19.56 -9.37
CA TRP A 200 2.56 -19.04 -8.05
C TRP A 200 1.73 -17.74 -8.05
N GLY A 201 1.44 -17.15 -9.20
CA GLY A 201 0.52 -16.01 -9.29
C GLY A 201 -0.94 -16.42 -9.10
N GLN A 202 -1.75 -15.52 -8.54
CA GLN A 202 -3.19 -15.75 -8.39
C GLN A 202 -3.87 -15.69 -9.77
N CYS A 203 -4.68 -16.70 -10.08
CA CYS A 203 -5.41 -16.81 -11.35
C CYS A 203 -6.92 -16.81 -11.19
N LYS A 204 -7.44 -16.88 -9.94
CA LYS A 204 -8.88 -16.84 -9.66
C LYS A 204 -9.19 -15.90 -8.49
N TRP A 205 -10.30 -15.19 -8.66
CA TRP A 205 -11.06 -14.39 -7.70
C TRP A 205 -12.52 -14.87 -7.72
N VAL A 206 -13.39 -14.25 -6.89
CA VAL A 206 -14.81 -14.63 -6.74
C VAL A 206 -15.49 -14.85 -8.10
N ASP A 207 -15.53 -13.81 -8.92
CA ASP A 207 -16.25 -13.83 -10.22
C ASP A 207 -15.31 -13.82 -11.43
N LYS A 208 -13.99 -13.96 -11.22
CA LYS A 208 -13.00 -13.80 -12.29
C LYS A 208 -11.96 -14.90 -12.26
N GLN A 209 -11.64 -15.43 -13.43
CA GLN A 209 -10.53 -16.35 -13.63
C GLN A 209 -9.78 -15.96 -14.90
N VAL A 210 -8.45 -15.92 -14.80
CA VAL A 210 -7.54 -15.50 -15.87
C VAL A 210 -6.60 -16.63 -16.26
N SER A 211 -5.94 -16.47 -17.40
CA SER A 211 -5.06 -17.51 -17.96
C SER A 211 -3.70 -17.52 -17.26
N CYS A 212 -3.18 -18.72 -17.03
CA CYS A 212 -1.79 -18.91 -16.64
C CYS A 212 -0.87 -19.00 -17.85
N ALA A 213 0.43 -18.77 -17.66
CA ALA A 213 1.44 -18.93 -18.70
C ALA A 213 1.51 -20.37 -19.23
N ASP A 214 2.18 -20.55 -20.37
CA ASP A 214 2.30 -21.85 -21.01
C ASP A 214 2.95 -22.89 -20.06
N GLY A 215 2.42 -24.11 -20.08
CA GLY A 215 2.82 -25.16 -19.14
C GLY A 215 2.19 -25.08 -17.75
N LEU A 216 1.45 -24.01 -17.44
CA LEU A 216 0.75 -23.84 -16.16
C LEU A 216 -0.77 -24.02 -16.29
N GLN A 217 -1.40 -24.36 -15.18
CA GLN A 217 -2.86 -24.41 -14.99
C GLN A 217 -3.26 -23.64 -13.75
N CYS A 218 -4.50 -23.16 -13.73
CA CYS A 218 -5.08 -22.53 -12.56
C CYS A 218 -5.58 -23.61 -11.60
N ALA A 219 -4.83 -23.89 -10.54
CA ALA A 219 -5.30 -24.72 -9.43
C ALA A 219 -6.30 -23.91 -8.61
N VAL A 220 -7.59 -24.21 -8.76
CA VAL A 220 -8.68 -23.57 -8.03
C VAL A 220 -8.81 -24.25 -6.67
N TYR A 221 -8.46 -23.54 -5.61
CA TYR A 221 -8.58 -24.06 -4.25
C TYR A 221 -9.99 -23.84 -3.68
N ASN A 222 -10.57 -22.67 -3.97
CA ASN A 222 -11.91 -22.29 -3.52
C ASN A 222 -12.51 -21.21 -4.43
N ASP A 223 -13.70 -20.70 -4.10
CA ASP A 223 -14.43 -19.74 -4.91
C ASP A 223 -13.73 -18.40 -5.10
N TRP A 224 -12.86 -17.99 -4.19
CA TRP A 224 -12.18 -16.68 -4.22
C TRP A 224 -10.69 -16.76 -4.53
N TYR A 225 -10.11 -17.96 -4.57
CA TYR A 225 -8.68 -18.15 -4.73
C TYR A 225 -8.34 -19.35 -5.61
N GLY A 226 -7.45 -19.08 -6.56
CA GLY A 226 -6.75 -20.10 -7.33
C GLY A 226 -5.39 -19.58 -7.73
N GLN A 227 -4.45 -20.48 -7.91
CA GLN A 227 -3.05 -20.16 -8.18
C GLN A 227 -2.53 -20.89 -9.40
N CYS A 228 -1.70 -20.22 -10.20
CA CYS A 228 -1.04 -20.85 -11.33
C CYS A 228 0.04 -21.83 -10.83
N VAL A 229 -0.14 -23.10 -11.15
CA VAL A 229 0.79 -24.18 -10.82
C VAL A 229 1.13 -24.96 -12.09
N LYS A 230 2.21 -25.75 -12.04
CA LYS A 230 2.59 -26.60 -13.17
C LYS A 230 1.47 -27.58 -13.55
N LYS A 231 1.21 -27.72 -14.86
CA LYS A 231 0.39 -28.81 -15.40
C LYS A 231 1.08 -30.16 -15.23
N VAL A 232 2.40 -30.17 -15.41
CA VAL A 232 3.27 -31.34 -15.25
C VAL A 232 4.34 -30.98 -14.22
N ALA A 233 4.24 -31.55 -13.02
CA ALA A 233 5.17 -31.30 -11.92
C ALA A 233 6.39 -32.22 -11.98
N ASP A 234 7.53 -31.69 -11.53
CA ASP A 234 8.79 -32.44 -11.40
C ASP A 234 8.73 -33.42 -10.21
N ALA A 235 9.74 -34.28 -10.09
CA ALA A 235 9.90 -35.15 -8.92
C ALA A 235 9.82 -34.32 -7.62
N TRP A 236 9.04 -34.81 -6.66
CA TRP A 236 8.72 -34.14 -5.39
C TRP A 236 7.86 -32.87 -5.49
N GLY A 237 7.47 -32.44 -6.70
CA GLY A 237 6.56 -31.33 -6.91
C GLY A 237 5.10 -31.66 -6.58
N GLN A 238 4.30 -30.62 -6.32
CA GLN A 238 2.86 -30.78 -6.10
C GLN A 238 2.15 -31.08 -7.44
N CYS A 239 1.35 -32.14 -7.46
CA CYS A 239 0.64 -32.61 -8.65
C CYS A 239 -0.88 -32.70 -8.45
N GLY A 240 -1.40 -32.28 -7.29
CA GLY A 240 -2.84 -32.24 -7.05
C GLY A 240 -3.17 -31.76 -5.64
N GLY A 241 -4.46 -31.64 -5.38
CA GLY A 241 -5.03 -31.23 -4.11
C GLY A 241 -6.54 -31.08 -4.21
N THR A 242 -7.13 -30.34 -3.28
CA THR A 242 -8.58 -30.10 -3.26
C THR A 242 -9.00 -29.39 -4.54
N ASN A 243 -9.95 -29.97 -5.28
CA ASN A 243 -10.55 -29.43 -6.50
C ASN A 243 -9.64 -29.25 -7.73
N TRP A 244 -8.42 -29.81 -7.74
CA TRP A 244 -7.57 -29.80 -8.93
C TRP A 244 -6.62 -30.99 -9.00
N SER A 245 -6.22 -31.34 -10.22
CA SER A 245 -5.27 -32.40 -10.50
C SER A 245 -4.31 -32.01 -11.62
N GLY A 246 -3.07 -32.44 -11.53
CA GLY A 246 -2.05 -32.32 -12.56
C GLY A 246 -1.37 -33.67 -12.83
N SER A 247 -0.32 -33.63 -13.64
CA SER A 247 0.48 -34.80 -14.01
C SER A 247 1.89 -34.70 -13.44
N CYS A 248 2.62 -35.82 -13.42
CA CYS A 248 4.04 -35.84 -13.08
C CYS A 248 4.91 -36.04 -14.33
N THR A 249 6.15 -35.57 -14.28
CA THR A 249 7.16 -35.95 -15.28
C THR A 249 7.39 -37.46 -15.28
N SER A 250 7.83 -37.99 -16.44
CA SER A 250 8.04 -39.43 -16.64
C SER A 250 8.89 -40.06 -15.54
N GLY A 251 8.51 -41.26 -15.09
CA GLY A 251 9.19 -41.98 -13.99
C GLY A 251 8.69 -41.63 -12.59
N ASN A 252 7.67 -40.78 -12.46
CA ASN A 252 7.07 -40.41 -11.17
C ASN A 252 5.56 -40.67 -11.18
N THR A 253 5.02 -40.99 -10.00
CA THR A 253 3.58 -41.16 -9.77
C THR A 253 3.06 -40.08 -8.82
N CYS A 254 1.90 -39.49 -9.17
CA CYS A 254 1.24 -38.52 -8.28
C CYS A 254 0.57 -39.26 -7.12
N GLN A 255 1.16 -39.18 -5.93
CA GLN A 255 0.65 -39.82 -4.72
C GLN A 255 -0.07 -38.81 -3.84
N LYS A 256 -1.33 -39.09 -3.50
CA LYS A 256 -2.09 -38.33 -2.51
C LYS A 256 -1.41 -38.45 -1.13
N LYS A 257 -1.12 -37.32 -0.50
CA LYS A 257 -0.63 -37.27 0.89
C LYS A 257 -1.75 -36.88 1.84
N ASP A 258 -2.53 -35.87 1.46
CA ASP A 258 -3.76 -35.46 2.12
C ASP A 258 -4.75 -34.88 1.09
N ASP A 259 -5.87 -34.33 1.53
CA ASP A 259 -6.89 -33.76 0.63
C ASP A 259 -6.38 -32.54 -0.13
N ALA A 260 -5.55 -31.70 0.50
CA ALA A 260 -5.02 -30.47 -0.07
C ALA A 260 -3.74 -30.68 -0.89
N TYR A 261 -3.05 -31.82 -0.71
CA TYR A 261 -1.72 -32.03 -1.24
C TYR A 261 -1.51 -33.45 -1.78
N SER A 262 -1.18 -33.52 -3.07
CA SER A 262 -0.62 -34.70 -3.75
C SER A 262 0.75 -34.37 -4.33
N GLN A 263 1.68 -35.31 -4.26
CA GLN A 263 3.08 -35.11 -4.61
C GLN A 263 3.56 -36.14 -5.63
N CYS A 264 4.36 -35.71 -6.60
CA CYS A 264 5.08 -36.62 -7.49
C CYS A 264 6.17 -37.37 -6.73
N VAL A 265 6.06 -38.69 -6.65
CA VAL A 265 7.07 -39.56 -6.02
C VAL A 265 7.69 -40.44 -7.10
N PRO A 266 9.03 -40.58 -7.16
CA PRO A 266 9.66 -41.53 -8.07
C PRO A 266 9.10 -42.94 -7.92
N ASN A 267 8.94 -43.62 -9.04
CA ASN A 267 8.46 -45.01 -9.09
C ASN A 267 9.44 -46.00 -8.47
#